data_AF-A0A2G1LPN2-F1
#
_entry.id   AF-A0A2G1LPN2-F1
#
_cell.length_a   1.000
_cell.length_b   1.000
_cell.length_c   1.000
_cell.angle_alpha   90.00
_cell.angle_beta   90.00
_cell.angle_gamma   90.00
#
_symmetry.space_group_name_H-M   'P 1'
#
loop_
_entity.id
_entity.type
_entity.pdbx_description
1 polymer ?
#
loop_
_entity_poly.entity_id
_entity_poly.type
_entity_poly.pdbx_seq_one_letter_code
_entity_poly.pdbx_strand_id
1 'polypeptide(L)'
;MSFVEPFADELLSSWLARVRDQRAPGEPLLRAYRNRAGHWRHPDVNPKKSMIAELAASEGFTENSVAELGLCYRYPRITPDFVAWHHVPSDDPSRDFAPALTLRLSWCSRCLAEDYAAGRPAYIRADWAMAAWGFCFRHHWPLVDRCVSCGSSHWAIKRSSQGPPRLCCIRCRRGLERAHPRALELEPAAQPIWINIVAFEAALRGALRGKVPDQFRFNDTSAGQLLEESARICLLFARAHRRWRLRDRLLHRFAAPVLTLDNVCPNEPSCEMPLALASPSMRRCLIAICAAMLDADCDPTVRNEDEPVVDVWARMVDSIALQQFIQDRQACSPTLKRTVEAACHRNEKVERMSALRSASTAYKTLFRDAAGNAFSSRH
;
A
#
# COMPACT_ATOMS: atom_id res chain seq x y z
N MET A 1 -2.84 35.46 19.87
CA MET A 1 -2.93 34.23 19.05
C MET A 1 -2.59 33.05 19.95
N SER A 2 -3.43 32.03 20.03
CA SER A 2 -3.07 30.81 20.77
C SER A 2 -1.99 30.06 20.00
N PHE A 3 -0.82 29.89 20.61
CA PHE A 3 0.29 29.13 20.03
C PHE A 3 -0.11 27.66 19.91
N VAL A 4 -0.16 27.12 18.69
CA VAL A 4 -0.51 25.72 18.44
C VAL A 4 0.71 25.00 17.92
N GLU A 5 1.40 24.30 18.81
CA GLU A 5 2.58 23.53 18.49
C GLU A 5 2.23 22.35 17.56
N PRO A 6 3.03 22.09 16.50
CA PRO A 6 2.84 20.92 15.67
C PRO A 6 3.14 19.64 16.47
N PHE A 7 2.37 18.58 16.24
CA PHE A 7 2.78 17.28 16.77
C PHE A 7 3.96 16.74 15.96
N ALA A 8 4.87 16.03 16.63
CA ALA A 8 6.05 15.47 15.99
C ALA A 8 5.71 14.70 14.71
N ASP A 9 4.66 13.86 14.74
CA ASP A 9 4.18 13.07 13.60
C ASP A 9 3.04 13.67 12.80
N GLU A 10 2.80 14.98 12.88
CA GLU A 10 1.75 15.67 12.13
C GLU A 10 2.19 16.00 10.68
N LEU A 11 1.24 15.97 9.74
CA LEU A 11 1.45 16.53 8.40
C LEU A 11 1.37 18.06 8.42
N LEU A 12 2.15 18.71 7.56
CA LEU A 12 2.16 20.17 7.42
C LEU A 12 0.75 20.75 7.21
N SER A 13 -0.06 20.16 6.33
CA SER A 13 -1.43 20.59 6.05
C SER A 13 -2.39 20.40 7.23
N SER A 14 -2.20 19.37 8.04
CA SER A 14 -2.95 19.16 9.28
C SER A 14 -2.62 20.23 10.31
N TRP A 15 -1.33 20.51 10.49
CA TRP A 15 -0.88 21.52 11.43
C TRP A 15 -1.43 22.89 11.04
N LEU A 16 -1.35 23.30 9.77
CA LEU A 16 -1.93 24.56 9.32
C LEU A 16 -3.45 24.61 9.51
N ALA A 17 -4.18 23.51 9.27
CA ALA A 17 -5.62 23.44 9.53
C ALA A 17 -5.95 23.57 11.03
N ARG A 18 -5.02 23.20 11.92
CA ARG A 18 -5.12 23.40 13.37
C ARG A 18 -4.73 24.82 13.78
N VAL A 19 -3.73 25.45 13.17
CA VAL A 19 -3.34 26.81 13.52
C VAL A 19 -4.40 27.83 13.07
N ARG A 20 -4.98 27.63 11.88
CA ARG A 20 -5.79 28.64 11.19
C ARG A 20 -7.29 28.36 11.34
N ASP A 21 -7.94 29.14 12.20
CA ASP A 21 -9.36 28.99 12.58
C ASP A 21 -10.31 29.35 11.42
N GLN A 22 -9.93 30.34 10.60
CA GLN A 22 -10.55 30.71 9.32
C GLN A 22 -9.44 31.28 8.43
N ARG A 23 -9.33 30.79 7.20
CA ARG A 23 -8.28 31.19 6.26
C ARG A 23 -8.40 32.70 5.96
N ALA A 24 -7.38 33.49 6.28
CA ALA A 24 -7.37 34.90 5.86
C ALA A 24 -7.17 34.99 4.32
N PRO A 25 -7.81 35.96 3.63
CA PRO A 25 -7.55 36.20 2.22
C PRO A 25 -6.06 36.51 1.98
N GLY A 26 -5.44 35.83 1.01
CA GLY A 26 -4.03 36.04 0.64
C GLY A 26 -3.03 35.05 1.24
N GLU A 27 -3.46 34.17 2.14
CA GLU A 27 -2.59 33.12 2.66
C GLU A 27 -2.16 32.11 1.57
N PRO A 28 -0.89 31.66 1.58
CA PRO A 28 -0.43 30.66 0.65
C PRO A 28 -1.27 29.39 0.81
N LEU A 29 -1.96 29.02 -0.27
CA LEU A 29 -2.62 27.74 -0.35
C LEU A 29 -1.51 26.69 -0.43
N LEU A 30 -1.49 25.70 0.48
CA LEU A 30 -0.66 24.50 0.31
C LEU A 30 -1.18 23.75 -0.92
N ARG A 31 -0.80 24.24 -2.09
CA ARG A 31 -1.09 23.65 -3.39
C ARG A 31 0.11 22.86 -3.81
N ALA A 32 -0.18 21.77 -4.51
CA ALA A 32 0.82 21.14 -5.33
C ALA A 32 1.46 22.18 -6.26
N TYR A 33 2.75 22.01 -6.54
CA TYR A 33 3.52 22.95 -7.33
C TYR A 33 4.49 22.19 -8.24
N ARG A 34 4.91 22.81 -9.35
CA ARG A 34 6.00 22.29 -10.17
C ARG A 34 7.36 22.78 -9.64
N ASN A 35 8.31 21.86 -9.51
CA ASN A 35 9.70 22.21 -9.18
C ASN A 35 10.43 22.76 -10.42
N ARG A 36 11.71 23.12 -10.29
CA ARG A 36 12.51 23.67 -11.40
C ARG A 36 12.67 22.71 -12.59
N ALA A 37 12.57 21.41 -12.35
CA ALA A 37 12.63 20.38 -13.38
C ALA A 37 11.24 20.04 -13.95
N GLY A 38 10.21 20.82 -13.62
CA GLY A 38 8.85 20.64 -14.14
C GLY A 38 8.02 19.58 -13.39
N HIS A 39 8.60 18.87 -12.42
CA HIS A 39 7.92 17.79 -11.71
C HIS A 39 6.94 18.31 -10.67
N TRP A 40 5.76 17.71 -10.60
CA TRP A 40 4.80 18.01 -9.53
C TRP A 40 5.30 17.57 -8.16
N ARG A 41 5.07 18.42 -7.16
CA ARG A 41 5.40 18.20 -5.75
C ARG A 41 4.21 18.58 -4.88
N HIS A 42 3.94 17.77 -3.86
CA HIS A 42 2.94 18.06 -2.84
C HIS A 42 3.61 18.62 -1.58
N PRO A 43 3.11 19.71 -0.98
CA PRO A 43 3.73 20.34 0.19
C PRO A 43 3.91 19.42 1.41
N ASP A 44 2.95 18.53 1.70
CA ASP A 44 3.11 17.54 2.77
C ASP A 44 4.23 16.52 2.49
N VAL A 45 4.58 16.30 1.23
CA VAL A 45 5.63 15.32 0.87
C VAL A 45 6.98 16.01 0.76
N ASN A 46 7.05 17.05 -0.07
CA ASN A 46 8.25 17.82 -0.34
C ASN A 46 7.86 19.30 -0.24
N PRO A 47 7.93 19.93 0.95
CA PRO A 47 7.68 21.36 1.10
C PRO A 47 8.82 22.17 0.46
N LYS A 48 8.51 23.34 -0.13
CA LYS A 48 9.55 24.27 -0.64
C LYS A 48 10.31 24.88 0.52
N LYS A 49 11.61 25.14 0.35
CA LYS A 49 12.40 25.91 1.33
C LYS A 49 11.80 27.29 1.62
N SER A 50 11.33 28.01 0.60
CA SER A 50 10.67 29.31 0.80
C SER A 50 9.38 29.19 1.61
N MET A 51 8.58 28.13 1.35
CA MET A 51 7.36 27.84 2.10
C MET A 51 7.66 27.52 3.57
N ILE A 52 8.72 26.75 3.83
CA ILE A 52 9.17 26.47 5.20
C ILE A 52 9.55 27.78 5.92
N ALA A 53 10.37 28.62 5.28
CA ALA A 53 10.82 29.90 5.86
C ALA A 53 9.65 30.86 6.11
N GLU A 54 8.73 30.99 5.16
CA GLU A 54 7.53 31.82 5.30
C GLU A 54 6.64 31.34 6.46
N LEU A 55 6.37 30.03 6.54
CA LEU A 55 5.55 29.46 7.61
C LEU A 55 6.22 29.59 8.97
N ALA A 56 7.50 29.28 9.06
CA ALA A 56 8.31 29.41 10.27
C ALA A 56 8.27 30.85 10.81
N ALA A 57 8.50 31.84 9.94
CA ALA A 57 8.43 33.26 10.31
C ALA A 57 7.02 33.70 10.70
N SER A 58 5.99 33.28 9.96
CA SER A 58 4.61 33.71 10.21
C SER A 58 4.00 33.13 11.49
N GLU A 59 4.36 31.90 11.84
CA GLU A 59 3.77 31.18 12.98
C GLU A 59 4.69 31.16 14.22
N GLY A 60 5.90 31.72 14.12
CA GLY A 60 6.86 31.83 15.24
C GLY A 60 7.59 30.53 15.58
N PHE A 61 7.88 29.69 14.58
CA PHE A 61 8.61 28.42 14.72
C PHE A 61 9.97 28.47 14.01
N THR A 62 10.83 27.49 14.29
CA THR A 62 12.08 27.34 13.53
C THR A 62 11.82 26.66 12.18
N GLU A 63 12.63 26.98 11.17
CA GLU A 63 12.56 26.32 9.86
C GLU A 63 12.68 24.79 9.99
N ASN A 64 13.52 24.30 10.90
CA ASN A 64 13.69 22.86 11.15
C ASN A 64 12.39 22.22 11.67
N SER A 65 11.71 22.84 12.63
CA SER A 65 10.46 22.30 13.18
C SER A 65 9.37 22.18 12.10
N VAL A 66 9.31 23.15 11.18
CA VAL A 66 8.36 23.11 10.06
C VAL A 66 8.79 22.10 9.00
N ALA A 67 10.09 21.98 8.73
CA ALA A 67 10.64 21.01 7.77
C ALA A 67 10.36 19.55 8.19
N GLU A 68 10.40 19.27 9.49
CA GLU A 68 10.12 17.94 10.08
C GLU A 68 8.69 17.42 9.81
N LEU A 69 7.76 18.31 9.46
CA LEU A 69 6.39 17.97 9.06
C LEU A 69 6.28 17.44 7.62
N GLY A 70 7.34 17.62 6.81
CA GLY A 70 7.41 17.08 5.46
C GLY A 70 7.80 15.60 5.46
N LEU A 71 7.09 14.77 4.69
CA LEU A 71 7.39 13.34 4.60
C LEU A 71 8.81 13.06 4.10
N CYS A 72 9.37 13.89 3.22
CA CYS A 72 10.74 13.74 2.74
C CYS A 72 11.79 13.88 3.84
N TYR A 73 11.51 14.67 4.89
CA TYR A 73 12.39 14.79 6.05
C TYR A 73 12.33 13.50 6.89
N ARG A 74 11.10 12.99 7.11
CA ARG A 74 10.85 11.76 7.88
C ARG A 74 11.33 10.50 7.18
N TYR A 75 11.30 10.49 5.86
CA TYR A 75 11.61 9.36 5.00
C TYR A 75 12.53 9.84 3.86
N PRO A 76 13.85 9.93 4.09
CA PRO A 76 14.79 10.44 3.10
C PRO A 76 14.83 9.65 1.79
N ARG A 77 14.40 8.37 1.82
CA ARG A 77 14.33 7.49 0.64
C ARG A 77 12.93 7.40 0.03
N ILE A 78 12.02 8.30 0.39
CA ILE A 78 10.65 8.27 -0.12
C ILE A 78 10.60 8.49 -1.63
N THR A 79 9.90 7.60 -2.32
CA THR A 79 9.55 7.75 -3.74
C THR A 79 8.04 7.93 -3.87
N PRO A 80 7.56 8.43 -5.02
CA PRO A 80 6.12 8.56 -5.27
C PRO A 80 5.33 7.26 -5.04
N ASP A 81 5.92 6.08 -5.27
CA ASP A 81 5.27 4.77 -5.08
C ASP A 81 4.85 4.47 -3.64
N PHE A 82 5.55 5.08 -2.66
CA PHE A 82 5.31 4.88 -1.24
C PHE A 82 4.46 5.97 -0.58
N VAL A 83 3.99 6.94 -1.36
CA VAL A 83 3.03 7.96 -0.91
C VAL A 83 1.63 7.57 -1.42
N ALA A 84 0.63 7.67 -0.56
CA ALA A 84 -0.74 7.38 -0.94
C ALA A 84 -1.34 8.55 -1.74
N TRP A 85 -1.60 8.35 -3.03
CA TRP A 85 -2.14 9.36 -3.93
C TRP A 85 -3.59 9.05 -4.32
N HIS A 86 -4.36 10.10 -4.63
CA HIS A 86 -5.64 9.94 -5.32
C HIS A 86 -5.46 9.72 -6.83
N HIS A 87 -4.43 10.34 -7.41
CA HIS A 87 -4.14 10.33 -8.83
C HIS A 87 -2.63 10.24 -9.05
N VAL A 88 -2.23 9.75 -10.20
CA VAL A 88 -0.81 9.63 -10.58
C VAL A 88 -0.21 11.03 -10.62
N PRO A 89 0.92 11.28 -9.94
CA PRO A 89 1.70 12.49 -10.16
C PRO A 89 2.20 12.47 -11.62
N SER A 90 1.53 13.22 -12.50
CA SER A 90 1.83 13.24 -13.93
C SER A 90 2.43 14.57 -14.31
N ASP A 91 3.61 14.52 -14.92
CA ASP A 91 4.32 15.72 -15.37
C ASP A 91 3.88 16.20 -16.76
N ASP A 92 2.98 15.45 -17.41
CA ASP A 92 2.46 15.72 -18.75
C ASP A 92 1.78 17.11 -18.81
N PRO A 93 2.34 18.06 -19.60
CA PRO A 93 1.78 19.40 -19.72
C PRO A 93 0.44 19.43 -20.48
N SER A 94 0.08 18.37 -21.22
CA SER A 94 -1.24 18.29 -21.87
C SER A 94 -2.39 18.05 -20.87
N ARG A 95 -2.06 17.74 -19.61
CA ARG A 95 -3.01 17.48 -18.52
C ARG A 95 -3.26 18.73 -17.65
N ASP A 96 -3.34 19.92 -18.25
CA ASP A 96 -3.64 21.16 -17.51
C ASP A 96 -5.03 21.17 -16.84
N PHE A 97 -5.94 20.26 -17.24
CA PHE A 97 -7.23 20.01 -16.59
C PHE A 97 -7.18 18.91 -15.52
N ALA A 98 -6.01 18.32 -15.22
CA ALA A 98 -5.90 17.28 -14.21
C ALA A 98 -6.24 17.82 -12.81
N PRO A 99 -6.90 17.02 -11.97
CA PRO A 99 -7.13 17.38 -10.58
C PRO A 99 -5.80 17.67 -9.88
N ALA A 100 -5.81 18.63 -8.96
CA ALA A 100 -4.63 18.95 -8.16
C ALA A 100 -4.09 17.67 -7.50
N LEU A 101 -2.76 17.49 -7.55
CA LEU A 101 -2.09 16.38 -6.88
C LEU A 101 -2.49 16.40 -5.40
N THR A 102 -3.10 15.32 -4.92
CA THR A 102 -3.67 15.21 -3.56
C THR A 102 -3.41 13.84 -2.96
N LEU A 103 -3.25 13.82 -1.64
CA LEU A 103 -2.98 12.63 -0.85
C LEU A 103 -4.26 11.86 -0.52
N ARG A 104 -4.22 10.54 -0.67
CA ARG A 104 -5.24 9.61 -0.15
C ARG A 104 -4.90 9.29 1.30
N LEU A 105 -5.47 10.08 2.20
CA LEU A 105 -5.26 9.91 3.63
C LEU A 105 -6.11 8.76 4.18
N SER A 106 -5.51 7.99 5.08
CA SER A 106 -6.18 6.98 5.88
C SER A 106 -6.14 7.37 7.36
N TRP A 107 -6.70 6.58 8.26
CA TRP A 107 -6.55 6.79 9.70
C TRP A 107 -6.73 5.50 10.49
N CYS A 108 -6.17 5.51 11.70
CA CYS A 108 -6.44 4.49 12.71
C CYS A 108 -7.53 4.99 13.65
N SER A 109 -8.66 4.28 13.69
CA SER A 109 -9.76 4.62 14.61
C SER A 109 -9.34 4.52 16.08
N ARG A 110 -8.43 3.60 16.44
CA ARG A 110 -7.91 3.49 17.81
C ARG A 110 -7.05 4.68 18.21
N CYS A 111 -6.20 5.19 17.32
CA CYS A 111 -5.45 6.42 17.60
C CYS A 111 -6.39 7.60 17.83
N LEU A 112 -7.40 7.76 16.97
CA LEU A 112 -8.40 8.82 17.13
C LEU A 112 -9.21 8.66 18.42
N ALA A 113 -9.58 7.43 18.80
CA ALA A 113 -10.31 7.15 20.04
C ALA A 113 -9.46 7.47 21.28
N GLU A 114 -8.17 7.14 21.28
CA GLU A 114 -7.28 7.53 22.36
C GLU A 114 -7.06 9.04 22.44
N ASP A 115 -6.92 9.73 21.30
CA ASP A 115 -6.83 11.19 21.27
C ASP A 115 -8.12 11.81 21.81
N TYR A 116 -9.27 11.26 21.44
CA TYR A 116 -10.56 11.68 21.96
C TYR A 116 -10.65 11.49 23.48
N ALA A 117 -10.32 10.29 23.99
CA ALA A 117 -10.37 9.96 25.41
C ALA A 117 -9.40 10.80 26.25
N ALA A 118 -8.23 11.12 25.70
CA ALA A 118 -7.23 11.96 26.34
C ALA A 118 -7.49 13.47 26.19
N GLY A 119 -8.60 13.88 25.56
CA GLY A 119 -8.89 15.29 25.31
C GLY A 119 -7.90 15.97 24.35
N ARG A 120 -7.08 15.22 23.61
CA ARG A 120 -6.13 15.77 22.63
C ARG A 120 -6.85 16.20 21.35
N PRO A 121 -6.42 17.27 20.66
CA PRO A 121 -6.94 17.62 19.35
C PRO A 121 -6.57 16.55 18.32
N ALA A 122 -7.52 16.24 17.44
CA ALA A 122 -7.28 15.30 16.36
C ALA A 122 -6.43 15.97 15.28
N TYR A 123 -5.50 15.20 14.71
CA TYR A 123 -4.58 15.62 13.67
C TYR A 123 -4.30 14.48 12.70
N ILE A 124 -3.76 14.79 11.52
CA ILE A 124 -3.37 13.80 10.52
C ILE A 124 -1.92 13.42 10.73
N ARG A 125 -1.70 12.13 10.99
CA ARG A 125 -0.37 11.58 11.20
C ARG A 125 0.34 11.37 9.85
N ALA A 126 1.64 11.60 9.81
CA ALA A 126 2.48 11.41 8.64
C ALA A 126 2.34 10.00 8.04
N ASP A 127 2.37 8.97 8.89
CA ASP A 127 2.23 7.58 8.48
C ASP A 127 0.89 7.30 7.76
N TRP A 128 -0.15 8.12 7.98
CA TRP A 128 -1.46 7.91 7.36
C TRP A 128 -1.52 8.32 5.88
N ALA A 129 -0.52 9.06 5.40
CA ALA A 129 -0.36 9.49 4.01
C ALA A 129 0.49 8.52 3.17
N MET A 130 0.88 7.38 3.72
CA MET A 130 1.83 6.48 3.08
C MET A 130 1.14 5.27 2.47
N ALA A 131 1.67 4.83 1.33
CA ALA A 131 1.23 3.64 0.62
C ALA A 131 1.96 2.37 1.04
N ALA A 132 3.06 2.51 1.77
CA ALA A 132 3.86 1.40 2.28
C ALA A 132 3.22 0.65 3.47
N TRP A 133 2.13 1.18 4.04
CA TRP A 133 1.43 0.56 5.16
C TRP A 133 -0.09 0.60 4.98
N GLY A 134 -0.73 -0.49 5.38
CA GLY A 134 -2.18 -0.64 5.48
C GLY A 134 -2.66 -0.84 6.92
N PHE A 135 -1.73 -0.97 7.87
CA PHE A 135 -2.01 -1.09 9.30
C PHE A 135 -1.34 0.00 10.13
N CYS A 136 -1.94 0.31 11.28
CA CYS A 136 -1.37 1.19 12.27
C CYS A 136 -0.29 0.44 13.05
N PHE A 137 0.95 0.92 13.00
CA PHE A 137 2.06 0.32 13.71
C PHE A 137 1.87 0.25 15.23
N ARG A 138 1.19 1.22 15.84
CA ARG A 138 1.00 1.23 17.31
C ARG A 138 -0.05 0.23 17.77
N HIS A 139 -1.12 0.06 17.00
CA HIS A 139 -2.30 -0.70 17.40
C HIS A 139 -2.44 -2.03 16.69
N HIS A 140 -1.59 -2.29 15.70
CA HIS A 140 -1.70 -3.38 14.74
C HIS A 140 -3.12 -3.45 14.14
N TRP A 141 -3.69 -2.28 13.87
CA TRP A 141 -5.09 -2.11 13.52
C TRP A 141 -5.22 -1.58 12.09
N PRO A 142 -6.15 -2.10 11.27
CA PRO A 142 -6.26 -1.70 9.87
C PRO A 142 -6.57 -0.20 9.73
N LEU A 143 -5.84 0.45 8.81
CA LEU A 143 -6.10 1.83 8.42
C LEU A 143 -7.31 1.89 7.49
N VAL A 144 -8.18 2.87 7.70
CA VAL A 144 -9.39 3.08 6.89
C VAL A 144 -9.42 4.48 6.29
N ASP A 145 -10.11 4.67 5.17
CA ASP A 145 -10.25 5.98 4.50
C ASP A 145 -11.72 6.42 4.35
N ARG A 146 -12.64 5.74 5.02
CA ARG A 146 -14.09 5.97 4.93
C ARG A 146 -14.76 6.03 6.29
N CYS A 147 -15.78 6.87 6.39
CA CYS A 147 -16.64 6.94 7.55
C CYS A 147 -17.43 5.62 7.72
N VAL A 148 -17.25 4.95 8.85
CA VAL A 148 -17.93 3.68 9.18
C VAL A 148 -19.45 3.79 9.26
N SER A 149 -20.00 5.00 9.41
CA SER A 149 -21.45 5.22 9.49
C SER A 149 -22.14 5.45 8.14
N CYS A 150 -21.44 6.01 7.14
CA CYS A 150 -22.07 6.40 5.88
C CYS A 150 -21.24 6.12 4.62
N GLY A 151 -20.07 5.50 4.75
CA GLY A 151 -19.16 5.13 3.66
C GLY A 151 -18.46 6.31 2.96
N SER A 152 -18.74 7.55 3.34
CA SER A 152 -18.15 8.74 2.73
C SER A 152 -16.65 8.83 3.02
N SER A 153 -15.85 9.13 2.00
CA SER A 153 -14.43 9.46 2.10
C SER A 153 -14.16 10.95 2.36
N HIS A 154 -15.21 11.77 2.44
CA HIS A 154 -15.09 13.21 2.70
C HIS A 154 -15.14 13.49 4.20
N TRP A 155 -14.06 14.08 4.70
CA TRP A 155 -13.89 14.41 6.11
C TRP A 155 -13.19 15.76 6.27
N ALA A 156 -13.28 16.33 7.46
CA ALA A 156 -12.60 17.57 7.81
C ALA A 156 -12.27 17.57 9.31
N ILE A 157 -11.25 18.33 9.69
CA ILE A 157 -11.04 18.72 11.08
C ILE A 157 -12.09 19.77 11.42
N LYS A 158 -12.94 19.49 12.40
CA LYS A 158 -14.01 20.35 12.89
C LYS A 158 -13.74 20.75 14.33
N ARG A 159 -13.83 22.05 14.60
CA ARG A 159 -13.75 22.61 15.94
C ARG A 159 -15.15 22.67 16.54
N SER A 160 -15.27 22.26 17.81
CA SER A 160 -16.46 22.48 18.62
C SER A 160 -16.20 23.70 19.50
N SER A 161 -17.26 24.44 19.85
CA SER A 161 -17.16 25.52 20.85
C SER A 161 -16.76 25.02 22.23
N GLN A 162 -16.97 23.72 22.53
CA GLN A 162 -16.77 23.12 23.85
C GLN A 162 -15.69 22.04 23.88
N GLY A 163 -14.82 21.94 22.87
CA GLY A 163 -13.80 20.90 22.88
C GLY A 163 -12.75 21.01 21.80
N PRO A 164 -11.71 20.17 21.86
CA PRO A 164 -10.60 20.23 20.93
C PRO A 164 -11.07 19.80 19.52
N PRO A 165 -10.38 20.26 18.45
CA PRO A 165 -10.68 19.83 17.09
C PRO A 165 -10.80 18.30 16.94
N ARG A 166 -11.75 17.86 16.10
CA ARG A 166 -12.05 16.45 15.83
C ARG A 166 -12.09 16.16 14.34
N LEU A 167 -11.66 14.97 13.95
CA LEU A 167 -11.87 14.47 12.59
C LEU A 167 -13.32 14.02 12.45
N CYS A 168 -14.10 14.71 11.60
CA CYS A 168 -15.51 14.40 11.39
C CYS A 168 -15.80 14.15 9.91
N CYS A 169 -16.73 13.25 9.64
CA CYS A 169 -17.29 13.07 8.31
C CYS A 169 -18.07 14.31 7.89
N ILE A 170 -17.84 14.82 6.67
CA ILE A 170 -18.56 15.99 6.16
C ILE A 170 -20.04 15.65 5.92
N ARG A 171 -20.32 14.43 5.44
CA ARG A 171 -21.67 13.99 5.07
C ARG A 171 -22.57 13.77 6.29
N CYS A 172 -22.15 12.92 7.22
CA CYS A 172 -23.00 12.53 8.37
C CYS A 172 -22.63 13.24 9.69
N ARG A 173 -21.60 14.10 9.68
CA ARG A 173 -21.12 14.88 10.84
C ARG A 173 -20.61 14.07 12.04
N ARG A 174 -20.61 12.74 11.96
CA ARG A 174 -20.08 11.84 13.00
C ARG A 174 -18.55 11.88 13.03
N GLY A 175 -18.00 11.72 14.23
CA GLY A 175 -16.56 11.55 14.45
C GLY A 175 -16.03 10.26 13.83
N LEU A 176 -14.75 10.29 13.43
CA LEU A 176 -14.06 9.19 12.75
C LEU A 176 -13.32 8.25 13.70
N GLU A 177 -13.38 8.50 15.01
CA GLU A 177 -12.80 7.68 16.09
C GLU A 177 -13.52 6.34 16.29
N ARG A 178 -14.71 6.15 15.72
CA ARG A 178 -15.44 4.89 15.82
C ARG A 178 -14.75 3.79 15.02
N ALA A 179 -14.50 2.66 15.67
CA ALA A 179 -13.91 1.50 15.05
C ALA A 179 -14.82 0.91 13.95
N HIS A 180 -14.19 0.32 12.93
CA HIS A 180 -14.90 -0.41 11.89
C HIS A 180 -15.52 -1.68 12.48
N PRO A 181 -16.84 -1.89 12.35
CA PRO A 181 -17.51 -3.05 12.97
C PRO A 181 -16.88 -4.38 12.57
N ARG A 182 -16.56 -4.54 11.27
CA ARG A 182 -15.91 -5.76 10.76
C ARG A 182 -14.51 -5.98 11.34
N ALA A 183 -13.77 -4.90 11.63
CA ALA A 183 -12.45 -5.03 12.23
C ALA A 183 -12.55 -5.48 13.70
N LEU A 184 -13.55 -5.01 14.45
CA LEU A 184 -13.84 -5.48 15.81
C LEU A 184 -14.23 -6.96 15.82
N GLU A 185 -15.06 -7.37 14.88
CA GLU A 185 -15.49 -8.78 14.75
C GLU A 185 -14.31 -9.71 14.44
N LEU A 186 -13.42 -9.29 13.53
CA LEU A 186 -12.33 -10.14 13.03
C LEU A 186 -11.08 -10.12 13.91
N GLU A 187 -10.88 -9.08 14.74
CA GLU A 187 -9.65 -8.87 15.51
C GLU A 187 -9.14 -10.14 16.23
N PRO A 188 -9.96 -10.90 16.99
CA PRO A 188 -9.42 -12.04 17.74
C PRO A 188 -8.73 -13.10 16.87
N ALA A 189 -9.25 -13.33 15.66
CA ALA A 189 -8.68 -14.30 14.72
C ALA A 189 -7.65 -13.67 13.77
N ALA A 190 -7.78 -12.37 13.47
CA ALA A 190 -6.95 -11.67 12.49
C ALA A 190 -5.67 -11.07 13.08
N GLN A 191 -5.60 -10.89 14.41
CA GLN A 191 -4.49 -10.22 15.08
C GLN A 191 -3.11 -10.81 14.74
N PRO A 192 -2.89 -12.14 14.71
CA PRO A 192 -1.58 -12.70 14.36
C PRO A 192 -1.16 -12.33 12.92
N ILE A 193 -2.11 -12.39 11.98
CA ILE A 193 -1.90 -12.01 10.57
C ILE A 193 -1.53 -10.52 10.48
N TRP A 194 -2.26 -9.66 11.20
CA TRP A 194 -1.99 -8.22 11.21
C TRP A 194 -0.62 -7.90 11.80
N ILE A 195 -0.21 -8.58 12.88
CA ILE A 195 1.12 -8.43 13.48
C ILE A 195 2.22 -8.80 12.47
N ASN A 196 2.07 -9.93 11.76
CA ASN A 196 3.05 -10.37 10.78
C ASN A 196 3.20 -9.35 9.64
N ILE A 197 2.09 -8.82 9.12
CA ILE A 197 2.13 -7.80 8.07
C ILE A 197 2.74 -6.50 8.60
N VAL A 198 2.38 -6.06 9.82
CA VAL A 198 2.98 -4.88 10.45
C VAL A 198 4.49 -5.04 10.64
N ALA A 199 4.98 -6.24 10.92
CA ALA A 199 6.41 -6.51 11.05
C ALA A 199 7.15 -6.31 9.71
N PHE A 200 6.53 -6.68 8.58
CA PHE A 200 7.05 -6.37 7.24
C PHE A 200 6.96 -4.85 6.95
N GLU A 201 5.82 -4.21 7.26
CA GLU A 201 5.65 -2.75 7.11
C GLU A 201 6.70 -1.97 7.94
N ALA A 202 7.10 -2.50 9.10
CA ALA A 202 8.15 -1.92 9.93
C ALA A 202 9.53 -2.00 9.25
N ALA A 203 9.82 -3.09 8.52
CA ALA A 203 11.03 -3.19 7.70
C ALA A 203 11.02 -2.16 6.55
N LEU A 204 9.89 -2.00 5.86
CA LEU A 204 9.71 -0.94 4.84
C LEU A 204 9.89 0.46 5.44
N ARG A 205 9.31 0.71 6.62
CA ARG A 205 9.45 2.00 7.33
C ARG A 205 10.91 2.26 7.68
N GLY A 206 11.65 1.24 8.13
CA GLY A 206 13.08 1.30 8.37
C GLY A 206 13.86 1.65 7.11
N ALA A 207 13.59 0.93 6.01
CA ALA A 207 14.23 1.15 4.72
C ALA A 207 13.97 2.56 4.16
N LEU A 208 12.74 3.08 4.27
CA LEU A 208 12.40 4.46 3.90
C LEU A 208 13.13 5.52 4.72
N ARG A 209 13.50 5.19 5.97
CA ARG A 209 14.38 6.00 6.83
C ARG A 209 15.87 5.80 6.55
N GLY A 210 16.22 4.94 5.59
CA GLY A 210 17.60 4.59 5.25
C GLY A 210 18.25 3.56 6.17
N LYS A 211 17.48 2.91 7.05
CA LYS A 211 17.98 1.80 7.87
C LYS A 211 18.04 0.53 7.04
N VAL A 212 19.16 -0.19 7.15
CA VAL A 212 19.33 -1.51 6.56
C VAL A 212 18.34 -2.47 7.24
N PRO A 213 17.55 -3.25 6.48
CA PRO A 213 16.63 -4.22 7.08
C PRO A 213 17.41 -5.34 7.78
N ASP A 214 16.73 -6.12 8.63
CA ASP A 214 17.36 -7.26 9.29
C ASP A 214 17.96 -8.22 8.25
N GLN A 215 19.29 -8.39 8.29
CA GLN A 215 20.02 -9.12 7.26
C GLN A 215 19.79 -10.64 7.33
N PHE A 216 19.38 -11.18 8.48
CA PHE A 216 19.02 -12.59 8.61
C PHE A 216 17.62 -12.84 8.05
N ARG A 217 16.66 -11.98 8.42
CA ARG A 217 15.26 -12.07 7.97
C ARG A 217 15.12 -11.80 6.47
N PHE A 218 15.87 -10.83 5.95
CA PHE A 218 15.81 -10.41 4.54
C PHE A 218 17.06 -10.83 3.74
N ASN A 219 17.84 -11.79 4.21
CA ASN A 219 18.95 -12.44 3.48
C ASN A 219 19.89 -11.46 2.75
N ASP A 220 20.54 -10.58 3.51
CA ASP A 220 21.49 -9.56 3.04
C ASP A 220 20.92 -8.53 2.04
N THR A 221 19.60 -8.31 2.06
CA THR A 221 18.95 -7.31 1.22
C THR A 221 19.21 -5.90 1.74
N SER A 222 19.60 -4.98 0.85
CA SER A 222 19.77 -3.56 1.21
C SER A 222 18.43 -2.83 1.36
N ALA A 223 18.44 -1.67 2.03
CA ALA A 223 17.25 -0.82 2.13
C ALA A 223 16.66 -0.41 0.77
N GLY A 224 17.53 -0.10 -0.20
CA GLY A 224 17.08 0.27 -1.55
C GLY A 224 16.42 -0.90 -2.28
N GLN A 225 17.02 -2.09 -2.19
CA GLN A 225 16.49 -3.30 -2.82
C GLN A 225 15.13 -3.70 -2.23
N LEU A 226 14.96 -3.69 -0.91
CA LEU A 226 13.68 -4.06 -0.30
C LEU A 226 12.52 -3.16 -0.79
N LEU A 227 12.80 -1.86 -0.96
CA LEU A 227 11.82 -0.90 -1.48
C LEU A 227 11.53 -1.18 -2.97
N GLU A 228 12.57 -1.33 -3.79
CA GLU A 228 12.38 -1.56 -5.23
C GLU A 228 11.71 -2.91 -5.50
N GLU A 229 12.08 -3.99 -4.80
CA GLU A 229 11.45 -5.31 -4.86
C GLU A 229 9.94 -5.21 -4.55
N SER A 230 9.59 -4.52 -3.46
CA SER A 230 8.19 -4.34 -3.06
C SER A 230 7.37 -3.60 -4.10
N ALA A 231 7.91 -2.49 -4.65
CA ALA A 231 7.26 -1.72 -5.69
C ALA A 231 7.12 -2.51 -7.00
N ARG A 232 8.17 -3.21 -7.42
CA ARG A 232 8.21 -3.98 -8.68
C ARG A 232 7.35 -5.23 -8.63
N ILE A 233 7.30 -5.94 -7.50
CA ILE A 233 6.39 -7.08 -7.32
C ILE A 233 4.93 -6.63 -7.52
N CYS A 234 4.55 -5.51 -6.92
CA CYS A 234 3.22 -4.92 -7.08
C CYS A 234 2.95 -4.47 -8.53
N LEU A 235 3.95 -3.88 -9.20
CA LEU A 235 3.82 -3.41 -10.58
C LEU A 235 3.63 -4.56 -11.57
N LEU A 236 4.44 -5.60 -11.45
CA LEU A 236 4.35 -6.80 -12.29
C LEU A 236 3.05 -7.57 -12.02
N PHE A 237 2.58 -7.59 -10.76
CA PHE A 237 1.25 -8.10 -10.42
C PHE A 237 0.13 -7.33 -11.13
N ALA A 238 0.15 -5.99 -11.07
CA ALA A 238 -0.87 -5.17 -11.71
C ALA A 238 -0.90 -5.34 -13.24
N ARG A 239 0.28 -5.44 -13.87
CA ARG A 239 0.43 -5.55 -15.33
C ARG A 239 0.14 -6.94 -15.91
N ALA A 240 -0.16 -7.94 -15.09
CA ALA A 240 -0.34 -9.32 -15.52
C ALA A 240 -1.68 -9.61 -16.24
N HIS A 241 -2.12 -8.74 -17.14
CA HIS A 241 -3.41 -8.86 -17.83
C HIS A 241 -3.54 -10.12 -18.69
N ARG A 242 -2.43 -10.58 -19.30
CA ARG A 242 -2.43 -11.80 -20.13
C ARG A 242 -2.73 -13.08 -19.33
N ARG A 243 -2.48 -13.04 -18.02
CA ARG A 243 -2.70 -14.17 -17.10
C ARG A 243 -3.63 -13.76 -15.95
N TRP A 244 -4.63 -12.94 -16.26
CA TRP A 244 -5.57 -12.36 -15.29
C TRP A 244 -6.23 -13.41 -14.37
N ARG A 245 -6.52 -14.62 -14.86
CA ARG A 245 -7.03 -15.71 -14.00
C ARG A 245 -6.08 -16.11 -12.87
N LEU A 246 -4.77 -16.14 -13.13
CA LEU A 246 -3.76 -16.45 -12.11
C LEU A 246 -3.57 -15.26 -11.15
N ARG A 247 -3.59 -14.04 -11.70
CA ARG A 247 -3.60 -12.80 -10.91
C ARG A 247 -4.77 -12.76 -9.95
N ASP A 248 -5.98 -13.05 -10.44
CA ASP A 248 -7.20 -13.03 -9.65
C ASP A 248 -7.22 -14.18 -8.63
N ARG A 249 -6.69 -15.36 -8.97
CA ARG A 249 -6.49 -16.44 -8.00
C ARG A 249 -5.57 -15.99 -6.87
N LEU A 250 -4.43 -15.38 -7.20
CA LEU A 250 -3.50 -14.87 -6.20
C LEU A 250 -4.13 -13.74 -5.38
N LEU A 251 -4.87 -12.83 -6.02
CA LEU A 251 -5.59 -11.78 -5.32
C LEU A 251 -6.63 -12.37 -4.36
N HIS A 252 -7.41 -13.36 -4.78
CA HIS A 252 -8.42 -14.02 -3.96
C HIS A 252 -7.85 -14.71 -2.73
N ARG A 253 -6.61 -15.23 -2.81
CA ARG A 253 -5.90 -15.77 -1.65
C ARG A 253 -5.70 -14.71 -0.56
N PHE A 254 -5.43 -13.46 -0.95
CA PHE A 254 -5.15 -12.34 -0.04
C PHE A 254 -6.33 -11.38 0.18
N ALA A 255 -7.35 -11.38 -0.67
CA ALA A 255 -8.56 -10.58 -0.55
C ALA A 255 -9.57 -11.19 0.46
N ALA A 256 -9.06 -11.75 1.56
CA ALA A 256 -9.90 -12.26 2.63
C ALA A 256 -10.41 -11.12 3.53
N PRO A 257 -11.56 -11.30 4.21
CA PRO A 257 -12.13 -10.27 5.08
C PRO A 257 -11.17 -9.71 6.13
N VAL A 258 -10.22 -10.52 6.60
CA VAL A 258 -9.19 -10.08 7.56
C VAL A 258 -8.27 -8.99 7.00
N LEU A 259 -8.08 -8.91 5.68
CA LEU A 259 -7.32 -7.84 5.02
C LEU A 259 -8.24 -6.80 4.38
N THR A 260 -9.38 -7.19 3.80
CA THR A 260 -10.21 -6.23 3.08
C THR A 260 -11.14 -5.44 4.00
N LEU A 261 -11.55 -6.02 5.13
CA LEU A 261 -12.67 -5.59 5.99
C LEU A 261 -14.04 -5.59 5.29
N ASP A 262 -14.09 -6.15 4.09
CA ASP A 262 -15.26 -6.24 3.23
C ASP A 262 -15.36 -7.65 2.66
N ASN A 263 -16.57 -8.09 2.30
CA ASN A 263 -16.76 -9.38 1.61
C ASN A 263 -16.53 -9.27 0.09
N VAL A 264 -16.26 -8.07 -0.42
CA VAL A 264 -16.07 -7.80 -1.85
C VAL A 264 -14.58 -7.71 -2.15
N CYS A 265 -14.15 -8.36 -3.23
CA CYS A 265 -12.78 -8.24 -3.71
C CYS A 265 -12.48 -6.78 -4.06
N PRO A 266 -11.35 -6.20 -3.64
CA PRO A 266 -11.02 -4.83 -3.98
C PRO A 266 -10.86 -4.64 -5.50
N ASN A 267 -11.11 -3.42 -5.99
CA ASN A 267 -10.92 -3.05 -7.40
C ASN A 267 -9.50 -3.33 -7.87
N GLU A 268 -9.32 -3.58 -9.17
CA GLU A 268 -8.00 -3.83 -9.75
C GLU A 268 -6.97 -2.73 -9.40
N PRO A 269 -5.72 -3.12 -9.12
CA PRO A 269 -4.66 -2.15 -8.84
C PRO A 269 -4.26 -1.39 -10.11
N SER A 270 -3.79 -0.16 -9.95
CA SER A 270 -3.25 0.63 -11.07
C SER A 270 -1.96 0.00 -11.64
N CYS A 271 -1.82 0.03 -12.97
CA CYS A 271 -0.63 -0.45 -13.68
C CYS A 271 0.51 0.59 -13.76
N GLU A 272 0.27 1.79 -13.25
CA GLU A 272 1.26 2.87 -13.18
C GLU A 272 1.94 2.88 -11.81
N MET A 273 1.16 3.03 -10.73
CA MET A 273 1.67 3.08 -9.35
C MET A 273 0.75 2.27 -8.40
N PRO A 274 0.83 0.93 -8.42
CA PRO A 274 -0.14 0.05 -7.76
C PRO A 274 -0.31 0.32 -6.26
N LEU A 275 0.79 0.40 -5.51
CA LEU A 275 0.75 0.67 -4.06
C LEU A 275 0.21 2.06 -3.76
N ALA A 276 0.72 3.05 -4.48
CA ALA A 276 0.43 4.48 -4.28
C ALA A 276 -1.06 4.81 -4.48
N LEU A 277 -1.69 4.18 -5.48
CA LEU A 277 -3.06 4.48 -5.90
C LEU A 277 -4.09 3.51 -5.30
N ALA A 278 -3.63 2.42 -4.68
CA ALA A 278 -4.50 1.44 -4.04
C ALA A 278 -5.37 2.07 -2.94
N SER A 279 -6.62 1.61 -2.85
CA SER A 279 -7.45 1.78 -1.65
C SER A 279 -6.77 1.10 -0.45
N PRO A 280 -7.11 1.45 0.80
CA PRO A 280 -6.54 0.79 1.98
C PRO A 280 -6.71 -0.74 1.98
N SER A 281 -7.84 -1.25 1.47
CA SER A 281 -8.09 -2.70 1.36
C SER A 281 -7.16 -3.37 0.34
N MET A 282 -7.03 -2.82 -0.87
CA MET A 282 -6.11 -3.35 -1.87
C MET A 282 -4.65 -3.23 -1.40
N ARG A 283 -4.29 -2.13 -0.75
CA ARG A 283 -2.94 -1.90 -0.24
C ARG A 283 -2.52 -2.97 0.76
N ARG A 284 -3.40 -3.35 1.70
CA ARG A 284 -3.12 -4.47 2.62
C ARG A 284 -2.93 -5.79 1.89
N CYS A 285 -3.69 -6.06 0.82
CA CYS A 285 -3.51 -7.25 0.01
C CYS A 285 -2.15 -7.26 -0.70
N LEU A 286 -1.77 -6.14 -1.33
CA LEU A 286 -0.48 -5.98 -2.01
C LEU A 286 0.71 -6.12 -1.05
N ILE A 287 0.64 -5.47 0.11
CA ILE A 287 1.68 -5.59 1.15
C ILE A 287 1.77 -7.02 1.68
N ALA A 288 0.63 -7.70 1.88
CA ALA A 288 0.63 -9.10 2.30
C ALA A 288 1.26 -10.04 1.24
N ILE A 289 1.03 -9.78 -0.05
CA ILE A 289 1.70 -10.50 -1.14
C ILE A 289 3.21 -10.26 -1.08
N CYS A 290 3.65 -9.00 -0.91
CA CYS A 290 5.07 -8.69 -0.76
C CYS A 290 5.70 -9.37 0.47
N ALA A 291 5.04 -9.31 1.63
CA ALA A 291 5.50 -9.96 2.84
C ALA A 291 5.66 -11.48 2.62
N ALA A 292 4.65 -12.13 2.02
CA ALA A 292 4.69 -13.55 1.69
C ALA A 292 5.80 -13.96 0.70
N MET A 293 6.32 -13.01 -0.09
CA MET A 293 7.38 -13.27 -1.06
C MET A 293 8.78 -12.92 -0.54
N LEU A 294 8.89 -11.89 0.30
CA LEU A 294 10.17 -11.28 0.66
C LEU A 294 10.60 -11.55 2.10
N ASP A 295 9.65 -11.84 2.98
CA ASP A 295 9.87 -11.94 4.41
C ASP A 295 9.87 -13.41 4.84
N ALA A 296 11.05 -13.93 5.18
CA ALA A 296 11.22 -15.34 5.54
C ALA A 296 10.42 -15.74 6.79
N ASP A 297 10.13 -14.79 7.67
CA ASP A 297 9.40 -15.01 8.92
C ASP A 297 7.88 -14.81 8.75
N CYS A 298 7.44 -14.31 7.60
CA CYS A 298 6.03 -14.11 7.35
C CYS A 298 5.37 -15.44 6.97
N ASP A 299 4.64 -16.06 7.90
CA ASP A 299 3.67 -17.09 7.55
C ASP A 299 2.48 -16.43 6.84
N PRO A 300 2.31 -16.66 5.52
CA PRO A 300 1.40 -15.90 4.69
C PRO A 300 -0.04 -16.44 4.71
N THR A 301 -0.35 -17.41 5.57
CA THR A 301 -1.61 -18.17 5.51
C THR A 301 -2.83 -17.38 6.00
N VAL A 302 -3.21 -16.35 5.24
CA VAL A 302 -4.55 -15.76 5.24
C VAL A 302 -5.59 -16.80 4.78
N ARG A 303 -5.18 -17.67 3.84
CA ARG A 303 -5.85 -18.90 3.41
C ARG A 303 -4.79 -19.98 3.23
N ASN A 304 -5.04 -21.16 3.78
CA ASN A 304 -4.10 -22.27 3.75
C ASN A 304 -4.10 -22.89 2.34
N GLU A 305 -3.21 -22.42 1.47
CA GLU A 305 -2.96 -22.99 0.14
C GLU A 305 -1.54 -23.54 0.08
N ASP A 306 -1.42 -24.80 -0.35
CA ASP A 306 -0.15 -25.55 -0.41
C ASP A 306 0.87 -24.99 -1.42
N GLU A 307 0.42 -24.17 -2.37
CA GLU A 307 1.27 -23.65 -3.44
C GLU A 307 2.00 -22.37 -2.99
N PRO A 308 3.33 -22.26 -3.12
CA PRO A 308 4.05 -21.03 -2.74
C PRO A 308 3.59 -19.81 -3.54
N VAL A 309 3.51 -18.66 -2.87
CA VAL A 309 3.08 -17.38 -3.49
C VAL A 309 3.97 -17.00 -4.67
N VAL A 310 5.28 -17.16 -4.52
CA VAL A 310 6.25 -16.90 -5.59
C VAL A 310 6.04 -17.78 -6.82
N ASP A 311 5.54 -19.01 -6.67
CA ASP A 311 5.28 -19.93 -7.78
C ASP A 311 4.05 -19.49 -8.59
N VAL A 312 2.98 -19.06 -7.89
CA VAL A 312 1.80 -18.45 -8.54
C VAL A 312 2.17 -17.14 -9.22
N TRP A 313 2.93 -16.28 -8.54
CA TRP A 313 3.34 -14.99 -9.06
C TRP A 313 4.25 -15.13 -10.30
N ALA A 314 5.25 -16.02 -10.27
CA ALA A 314 6.15 -16.26 -11.40
C ALA A 314 5.42 -16.80 -12.64
N ARG A 315 4.39 -17.65 -12.45
CA ARG A 315 3.51 -18.06 -13.57
C ARG A 315 2.56 -16.97 -14.02
N MET A 316 2.33 -15.92 -13.26
CA MET A 316 1.43 -14.86 -13.69
C MET A 316 2.16 -13.81 -14.55
N VAL A 317 3.43 -13.55 -14.26
CA VAL A 317 4.23 -12.52 -14.95
C VAL A 317 4.67 -12.99 -16.35
N ASP A 318 4.69 -12.07 -17.31
CA ASP A 318 5.22 -12.32 -18.66
C ASP A 318 6.70 -12.70 -18.58
N SER A 319 7.14 -13.71 -19.34
CA SER A 319 8.50 -14.24 -19.24
C SER A 319 9.58 -13.20 -19.54
N ILE A 320 9.32 -12.26 -20.45
CA ILE A 320 10.29 -11.20 -20.77
C ILE A 320 10.39 -10.22 -19.59
N ALA A 321 9.24 -9.80 -19.05
CA ALA A 321 9.20 -8.90 -17.91
C ALA A 321 9.82 -9.54 -16.65
N LEU A 322 9.61 -10.83 -16.45
CA LEU A 322 10.19 -11.59 -15.35
C LEU A 322 11.72 -11.69 -15.47
N GLN A 323 12.24 -11.95 -16.68
CA GLN A 323 13.68 -11.98 -16.93
C GLN A 323 14.33 -10.60 -16.73
N GLN A 324 13.68 -9.54 -17.21
CA GLN A 324 14.15 -8.16 -16.96
C GLN A 324 14.21 -7.85 -15.47
N PHE A 325 13.20 -8.26 -14.71
CA PHE A 325 13.17 -8.11 -13.25
C PHE A 325 14.31 -8.86 -12.56
N ILE A 326 14.55 -10.13 -12.91
CA ILE A 326 15.62 -10.95 -12.33
C ILE A 326 17.02 -10.40 -12.64
N GLN A 327 17.20 -9.75 -13.80
CA GLN A 327 18.49 -9.20 -14.21
C GLN A 327 18.78 -7.82 -13.61
N ASP A 328 17.76 -7.10 -13.16
CA ASP A 328 17.89 -5.79 -12.53
C ASP A 328 18.39 -5.93 -11.08
N ARG A 329 19.69 -5.68 -10.87
CA ARG A 329 20.34 -5.78 -9.55
C ARG A 329 19.84 -4.75 -8.53
N GLN A 330 19.22 -3.66 -8.98
CA GLN A 330 18.61 -2.68 -8.09
C GLN A 330 17.24 -3.16 -7.62
N ALA A 331 16.52 -3.87 -8.48
CA ALA A 331 15.16 -4.34 -8.23
C ALA A 331 15.04 -5.77 -7.72
N CYS A 332 16.09 -6.58 -7.80
CA CYS A 332 16.06 -7.98 -7.41
C CYS A 332 17.36 -8.35 -6.68
N SER A 333 17.24 -8.60 -5.39
CA SER A 333 18.33 -9.10 -4.56
C SER A 333 18.80 -10.47 -5.04
N PRO A 334 20.07 -10.86 -4.77
CA PRO A 334 20.55 -12.21 -5.09
C PRO A 334 19.70 -13.32 -4.47
N THR A 335 19.07 -13.06 -3.32
CA THR A 335 18.18 -14.01 -2.66
C THR A 335 16.85 -14.12 -3.39
N LEU A 336 16.17 -13.00 -3.67
CA LEU A 336 14.92 -13.03 -4.41
C LEU A 336 15.10 -13.65 -5.80
N LYS A 337 16.20 -13.32 -6.48
CA LYS A 337 16.59 -13.93 -7.75
C LYS A 337 16.60 -15.46 -7.66
N ARG A 338 17.32 -16.03 -6.68
CA ARG A 338 17.37 -17.49 -6.47
C ARG A 338 15.99 -18.07 -6.20
N THR A 339 15.18 -17.40 -5.38
CA THR A 339 13.81 -17.84 -5.06
C THR A 339 12.93 -17.88 -6.30
N VAL A 340 12.98 -16.84 -7.14
CA VAL A 340 12.20 -16.74 -8.39
C VAL A 340 12.70 -17.75 -9.43
N GLU A 341 14.01 -17.91 -9.61
CA GLU A 341 14.58 -18.91 -10.53
C GLU A 341 14.18 -20.34 -10.13
N ALA A 342 14.22 -20.65 -8.82
CA ALA A 342 13.74 -21.93 -8.31
C ALA A 342 12.24 -22.14 -8.55
N ALA A 343 11.43 -21.09 -8.40
CA ALA A 343 10.00 -21.12 -8.71
C ALA A 343 9.76 -21.38 -10.21
N CYS A 344 10.48 -20.70 -11.10
CA CYS A 344 10.43 -20.95 -12.55
C CYS A 344 10.75 -22.42 -12.87
N HIS A 345 11.82 -22.97 -12.28
CA HIS A 345 12.18 -24.37 -12.50
C HIS A 345 11.10 -25.36 -12.02
N ARG A 346 10.49 -25.12 -10.84
CA ARG A 346 9.37 -25.92 -10.35
C ARG A 346 8.17 -25.84 -11.30
N ASN A 347 7.83 -24.63 -11.77
CA ASN A 347 6.71 -24.41 -12.68
C ASN A 347 6.90 -25.13 -14.02
N GLU A 348 8.09 -25.06 -14.61
CA GLU A 348 8.42 -25.82 -15.82
C GLU A 348 8.24 -27.33 -15.63
N LYS A 349 8.67 -27.86 -14.48
CA LYS A 349 8.48 -29.28 -14.15
C LYS A 349 7.00 -29.64 -14.05
N VAL A 350 6.18 -28.81 -13.41
CA VAL A 350 4.72 -29.00 -13.30
C VAL A 350 4.05 -28.97 -14.68
N GLU A 351 4.40 -28.02 -15.54
CA GLU A 351 3.86 -27.92 -16.89
C GLU A 351 4.24 -29.13 -17.76
N ARG A 352 5.50 -29.57 -17.72
CA ARG A 352 5.96 -30.78 -18.42
C ARG A 352 5.20 -32.02 -17.95
N MET A 353 5.02 -32.18 -16.64
CA MET A 353 4.26 -33.30 -16.07
C MET A 353 2.79 -33.25 -16.49
N SER A 354 2.18 -32.07 -16.55
CA SER A 354 0.81 -31.88 -17.01
C SER A 354 0.64 -32.25 -18.50
N ALA A 355 1.60 -31.83 -19.34
CA ALA A 355 1.62 -32.18 -20.76
C ALA A 355 1.75 -33.68 -20.97
N LEU A 356 2.64 -34.36 -20.23
CA LEU A 356 2.81 -35.81 -20.29
C LEU A 356 1.54 -36.56 -19.86
N ARG A 357 0.86 -36.10 -18.79
CA ARG A 357 -0.42 -36.68 -18.34
C ARG A 357 -1.52 -36.50 -19.39
N SER A 358 -1.58 -35.32 -20.01
CA SER A 358 -2.55 -35.03 -21.07
C SER A 358 -2.31 -35.90 -22.30
N ALA A 359 -1.05 -36.04 -22.73
CA ALA A 359 -0.66 -36.92 -23.82
C ALA A 359 -0.97 -38.40 -23.53
N SER A 360 -0.66 -38.87 -22.31
CA SER A 360 -1.00 -40.23 -21.86
C SER A 360 -2.51 -40.48 -21.86
N THR A 361 -3.30 -39.49 -21.43
CA THR A 361 -4.76 -39.57 -21.44
C THR A 361 -5.31 -39.63 -22.86
N ALA A 362 -4.83 -38.76 -23.76
CA ALA A 362 -5.20 -38.77 -25.17
C ALA A 362 -4.88 -40.11 -25.83
N TYR A 363 -3.70 -40.67 -25.56
CA TYR A 363 -3.30 -42.00 -26.05
C TYR A 363 -4.26 -43.09 -25.56
N LYS A 364 -4.60 -43.10 -24.26
CA LYS A 364 -5.57 -44.07 -23.71
C LYS A 364 -6.96 -43.95 -24.34
N THR A 365 -7.42 -42.73 -24.63
CA THR A 365 -8.71 -42.50 -25.31
C THR A 365 -8.69 -43.04 -26.74
N LEU A 366 -7.64 -42.73 -27.51
CA LEU A 366 -7.46 -43.23 -28.88
C LEU A 366 -7.46 -44.76 -28.94
N PHE A 367 -6.79 -45.43 -28.00
CA PHE A 367 -6.79 -46.90 -27.94
C PHE A 367 -8.15 -47.49 -27.56
N ARG A 368 -8.90 -46.81 -26.69
CA ARG A 368 -10.25 -47.24 -26.29
C ARG A 368 -11.24 -47.08 -27.45
N ASP A 369 -11.15 -46.00 -28.21
CA ASP A 369 -12.00 -45.75 -29.38
C ASP A 369 -11.66 -46.69 -30.55
N ALA A 370 -10.38 -46.99 -30.75
CA ALA A 370 -9.94 -48.01 -31.72
C ALA A 370 -10.44 -49.42 -31.36
N ALA A 371 -10.42 -49.78 -30.08
CA ALA A 371 -10.98 -51.05 -29.60
C ALA A 371 -12.51 -51.10 -29.69
N GLY A 372 -13.22 -50.00 -29.43
CA GLY A 372 -14.68 -49.90 -29.57
C GLY A 372 -15.15 -50.00 -31.04
N ASN A 373 -14.43 -49.36 -31.97
CA ASN A 373 -14.72 -49.44 -33.40
C ASN A 373 -14.38 -50.82 -34.02
N ALA A 374 -13.42 -51.56 -33.44
CA ALA A 374 -13.12 -52.93 -33.85
C ALA A 374 -14.19 -53.94 -33.39
N PHE A 375 -14.94 -53.64 -32.33
CA PHE A 375 -16.08 -54.45 -31.88
C PHE A 375 -17.39 -54.12 -32.61
N SER A 376 -17.62 -52.85 -32.99
CA SER A 376 -18.81 -52.45 -33.76
C SER A 376 -18.78 -52.86 -35.25
N SER A 377 -17.61 -53.19 -35.81
CA SER A 377 -17.46 -53.65 -37.20
C SER A 377 -17.58 -55.17 -37.38
N ARG A 378 -17.97 -55.90 -36.32
CA ARG A 378 -18.15 -57.37 -36.33
C ARG A 378 -19.61 -57.84 -36.14
N HIS A 379 -20.59 -56.96 -36.34
CA HIS A 379 -22.02 -57.32 -36.36
C HIS A 379 -22.63 -57.14 -37.73
#